data_AF-A0A2G9NW96-F1
#
_entry.id   AF-A0A2G9NW96-F1
#
_cell.length_a   1.000
_cell.length_b   1.000
_cell.length_c   1.000
_cell.angle_alpha   90.00
_cell.angle_beta   90.00
_cell.angle_gamma   90.00
#
_symmetry.space_group_name_H-M   'P 1'
#
loop_
_entity.id
_entity.type
_entity.pdbx_description
1 polymer ?
#
loop_
_entity_poly.entity_id
_entity_poly.type
_entity_poly.pdbx_seq_one_letter_code
_entity_poly.pdbx_strand_id
1 'polypeptide(L)'
;MSEEDSELERLKAKRLAEMQQNISTRKEIETSPTNLQSKVTKNPRDILVGRLGFRGLEVLQNAESQFPNDTSMVVEKLAELITSGEITEILDGGKLLALFRSIGLNIRMETKINVEQDGKFVSLSDKLSSKSSDDGE
;
A
#
# COMPACT_ATOMS: atom_id res chain seq x y z
N MET A 1 -24.54 61.78 -9.09
CA MET A 1 -24.28 60.32 -9.12
C MET A 1 -25.31 59.70 -8.19
N SER A 2 -26.26 58.93 -8.73
CA SER A 2 -27.42 58.40 -7.99
C SER A 2 -26.96 57.40 -6.92
N GLU A 3 -27.64 57.34 -5.77
CA GLU A 3 -27.37 56.33 -4.72
C GLU A 3 -27.47 54.89 -5.27
N GLU A 4 -28.28 54.70 -6.31
CA GLU A 4 -28.44 53.44 -7.04
C GLU A 4 -27.15 52.95 -7.70
N ASP A 5 -26.30 53.86 -8.21
CA ASP A 5 -25.02 53.46 -8.83
C ASP A 5 -24.02 52.94 -7.77
N SER A 6 -24.05 53.49 -6.55
CA SER A 6 -23.18 53.06 -5.46
C SER A 6 -23.57 51.68 -4.92
N GLU A 7 -24.87 51.38 -4.86
CA GLU A 7 -25.37 50.06 -4.47
C GLU A 7 -25.05 48.99 -5.52
N LEU A 8 -25.19 49.33 -6.80
CA LEU A 8 -24.80 48.46 -7.91
C LEU A 8 -23.31 48.13 -7.92
N GLU A 9 -22.45 49.10 -7.62
CA GLU A 9 -21.01 48.87 -7.49
C GLU A 9 -20.66 47.94 -6.33
N ARG A 10 -21.32 48.10 -5.18
CA ARG A 10 -21.16 47.19 -4.02
C ARG A 10 -21.58 45.77 -4.33
N LEU A 11 -22.70 45.59 -5.04
CA LEU A 11 -23.19 44.28 -5.47
C LEU A 11 -22.22 43.60 -6.44
N LYS A 12 -21.64 44.35 -7.39
CA LYS A 12 -20.62 43.84 -8.33
C LYS A 12 -19.34 43.43 -7.59
N ALA A 13 -18.87 44.26 -6.66
CA ALA A 13 -17.68 43.98 -5.86
C ALA A 13 -17.83 42.69 -5.02
N LYS A 14 -19.00 42.52 -4.37
CA LYS A 14 -19.31 41.32 -3.59
C LYS A 14 -19.29 40.05 -4.45
N ARG A 15 -19.90 40.10 -5.64
CA ARG A 15 -19.98 38.95 -6.55
C ARG A 15 -18.62 38.59 -7.16
N LEU A 16 -17.78 39.60 -7.43
CA LEU A 16 -16.39 39.38 -7.87
C LEU A 16 -15.55 38.72 -6.77
N ALA A 17 -15.69 39.14 -5.51
CA ALA A 17 -14.98 38.52 -4.39
C ALA A 17 -15.40 37.06 -4.18
N GLU A 18 -16.70 36.76 -4.27
CA GLU A 18 -17.23 35.39 -4.17
C GLU A 18 -16.72 34.48 -5.30
N MET A 19 -16.66 35.00 -6.53
CA MET A 19 -16.11 34.28 -7.68
C MET A 19 -14.60 34.03 -7.53
N GLN A 20 -13.85 35.00 -7.03
CA GLN A 20 -12.41 34.85 -6.73
C GLN A 20 -12.17 33.79 -5.65
N GLN A 21 -12.96 33.77 -4.58
CA GLN A 21 -12.86 32.75 -3.55
C GLN A 21 -13.14 31.35 -4.12
N ASN A 22 -14.22 31.17 -4.87
CA ASN A 22 -14.54 29.88 -5.50
C ASN A 22 -13.45 29.40 -6.48
N ILE A 23 -12.81 30.31 -7.22
CA ILE A 23 -11.68 29.96 -8.10
C ILE A 23 -10.47 29.54 -7.27
N SER A 24 -10.18 30.22 -6.16
CA SER A 24 -9.09 29.85 -5.25
C SER A 24 -9.32 28.49 -4.58
N THR A 25 -10.53 28.21 -4.08
CA THR A 25 -10.85 26.90 -3.47
C THR A 25 -10.77 25.78 -4.50
N ARG A 26 -11.25 26.00 -5.74
CA ARG A 26 -11.11 25.02 -6.82
C ARG A 26 -9.66 24.85 -7.24
N LYS A 27 -8.87 25.92 -7.29
CA LYS A 27 -7.43 25.82 -7.49
C LYS A 27 -6.77 25.04 -6.37
N GLU A 28 -7.10 25.23 -5.10
CA GLU A 28 -6.53 24.41 -4.01
C GLU A 28 -6.87 22.91 -4.15
N ILE A 29 -8.06 22.59 -4.66
CA ILE A 29 -8.52 21.21 -4.91
C ILE A 29 -7.93 20.61 -6.22
N GLU A 30 -7.71 21.42 -7.25
CA GLU A 30 -7.09 21.00 -8.52
C GLU A 30 -5.55 21.06 -8.47
N THR A 31 -5.00 21.91 -7.59
CA THR A 31 -3.58 21.96 -7.19
C THR A 31 -3.27 20.99 -6.06
N SER A 32 -4.09 19.95 -5.87
CA SER A 32 -3.59 18.66 -5.41
C SER A 32 -3.28 17.73 -6.60
N PRO A 33 -2.33 18.03 -7.50
CA PRO A 33 -1.52 16.96 -8.02
C PRO A 33 -0.70 16.50 -6.81
N THR A 34 -0.88 15.25 -6.39
CA THR A 34 0.11 14.15 -6.41
C THR A 34 1.63 14.46 -6.38
N ASN A 35 2.10 15.69 -6.21
CA ASN A 35 3.52 16.05 -6.22
C ASN A 35 3.75 17.45 -5.63
N LEU A 36 3.59 17.60 -4.32
CA LEU A 36 4.31 18.64 -3.58
C LEU A 36 5.08 17.99 -2.46
N GLN A 37 6.39 18.00 -2.68
CA GLN A 37 7.46 17.74 -1.73
C GLN A 37 7.18 18.41 -0.39
N SER A 38 6.54 17.69 0.52
CA SER A 38 6.90 17.85 1.90
C SER A 38 8.12 16.95 2.10
N LYS A 39 9.24 17.57 2.47
CA LYS A 39 10.36 16.89 3.14
C LYS A 39 9.90 16.41 4.53
N VAL A 40 8.70 15.83 4.61
CA VAL A 40 8.30 14.94 5.68
C VAL A 40 9.17 13.74 5.42
N THR A 41 10.09 13.48 6.35
CA THR A 41 10.75 12.19 6.49
C THR A 41 9.70 11.10 6.28
N LYS A 42 9.62 10.57 5.05
CA LYS A 42 8.67 9.49 4.74
C LYS A 42 9.00 8.38 5.72
N ASN A 43 7.98 7.89 6.42
CA ASN A 43 8.19 6.81 7.36
C ASN A 43 8.87 5.65 6.60
N PRO A 44 9.91 5.00 7.17
CA PRO A 44 10.57 3.87 6.52
C PRO A 44 9.58 2.84 5.96
N ARG A 45 8.48 2.61 6.68
CA ARG A 45 7.39 1.75 6.24
C ARG A 45 6.76 2.21 4.92
N ASP A 46 6.45 3.50 4.78
CA ASP A 46 5.78 4.04 3.58
C ASP A 46 6.67 3.94 2.35
N ILE A 47 7.99 4.12 2.53
CA ILE A 47 8.98 3.95 1.47
C ILE A 47 8.98 2.50 0.98
N LEU A 48 9.00 1.54 1.91
CA LEU A 48 8.96 0.12 1.58
C LEU A 48 7.65 -0.26 0.89
N VAL A 49 6.50 0.16 1.45
CA VAL A 49 5.16 -0.16 0.91
C VAL A 49 5.01 0.32 -0.53
N GLY A 50 5.57 1.48 -0.88
CA GLY A 50 5.57 1.98 -2.26
C GLY A 50 6.33 1.12 -3.27
N ARG A 51 7.10 0.12 -2.80
CA ARG A 51 7.92 -0.79 -3.61
C ARG A 51 7.50 -2.25 -3.50
N LEU A 52 6.48 -2.54 -2.69
CA LEU A 52 5.98 -3.90 -2.54
C LEU A 52 5.16 -4.35 -3.75
N GLY A 53 5.39 -5.58 -4.19
CA GLY A 53 4.67 -6.23 -5.26
C GLY A 53 3.52 -7.11 -4.76
N PHE A 54 3.13 -8.09 -5.58
CA PHE A 54 2.05 -9.03 -5.28
C PHE A 54 2.23 -9.67 -3.89
N ARG A 55 1.21 -9.56 -3.04
CA ARG A 55 1.17 -10.04 -1.65
C ARG A 55 2.28 -9.53 -0.72
N GLY A 56 3.06 -8.53 -1.11
CA GLY A 56 4.14 -7.98 -0.28
C GLY A 56 3.61 -7.36 1.02
N LEU A 57 2.48 -6.65 0.95
CA LEU A 57 1.86 -6.01 2.11
C LEU A 57 1.36 -7.03 3.14
N GLU A 58 0.79 -8.15 2.67
CA GLU A 58 0.34 -9.25 3.52
C GLU A 58 1.51 -9.88 4.29
N VAL A 59 2.62 -10.14 3.59
CA VAL A 59 3.84 -10.69 4.21
C VAL A 59 4.40 -9.71 5.24
N LEU A 60 4.49 -8.42 4.90
CA LEU A 60 4.98 -7.39 5.81
C LEU A 60 4.10 -7.29 7.07
N GLN A 61 2.78 -7.26 6.92
CA GLN A 61 1.86 -7.18 8.05
C GLN A 61 1.95 -8.41 8.96
N ASN A 62 2.09 -9.61 8.38
CA ASN A 62 2.30 -10.83 9.16
C ASN A 62 3.65 -10.83 9.88
N ALA A 63 4.70 -10.30 9.23
CA ALA A 63 6.01 -10.13 9.84
C ALA A 63 5.96 -9.19 11.05
N GLU A 64 5.31 -8.03 10.91
CA GLU A 64 5.16 -7.04 11.98
C GLU A 64 4.36 -7.57 13.17
N SER A 65 3.33 -8.39 12.89
CA SER A 65 2.51 -9.03 13.93
C SER A 65 3.28 -10.11 14.69
N GLN A 66 4.05 -10.95 13.98
CA GLN A 66 4.75 -12.10 14.58
C GLN A 66 6.12 -11.74 15.18
N PHE A 67 6.83 -10.79 14.56
CA PHE A 67 8.21 -10.41 14.89
C PHE A 67 8.37 -8.88 14.87
N PRO A 68 7.73 -8.12 15.77
CA PRO A 68 7.66 -6.65 15.68
C PRO A 68 9.03 -5.96 15.73
N ASN A 69 9.90 -6.37 16.67
CA ASN A 69 11.20 -5.73 16.86
C ASN A 69 12.14 -6.00 15.67
N ASP A 70 12.25 -7.27 15.27
CA ASP A 70 13.13 -7.68 14.17
C ASP A 70 12.64 -7.10 12.84
N THR A 71 11.33 -7.12 12.61
CA THR A 71 10.72 -6.56 11.39
C THR A 71 10.94 -5.05 11.30
N SER A 72 10.83 -4.31 12.40
CA SER A 72 11.11 -2.86 12.39
C SER A 72 12.52 -2.57 11.87
N MET A 73 13.52 -3.32 12.34
CA MET A 73 14.91 -3.16 11.91
C MET A 73 15.09 -3.49 10.41
N VAL A 74 14.43 -4.55 9.93
CA VAL A 74 14.46 -4.92 8.51
C VAL A 74 13.79 -3.84 7.64
N VAL A 75 12.66 -3.28 8.07
CA VAL A 75 11.94 -2.22 7.37
C VAL A 75 12.79 -0.96 7.24
N GLU A 76 13.46 -0.55 8.32
CA GLU A 76 14.40 0.57 8.30
C GLU A 76 15.52 0.35 7.29
N LYS A 77 16.16 -0.82 7.31
CA LYS A 77 17.26 -1.15 6.40
C LYS A 77 16.81 -1.24 4.94
N LEU A 78 15.64 -1.84 4.67
CA LEU A 78 15.09 -1.88 3.32
C LEU A 78 14.75 -0.47 2.82
N ALA A 79 14.20 0.38 3.67
CA ALA A 79 13.90 1.77 3.30
C ALA A 79 15.16 2.56 2.98
N GLU A 80 16.25 2.38 3.74
CA GLU A 80 17.56 2.95 3.44
C GLU A 80 18.06 2.51 2.06
N LEU A 81 18.03 1.21 1.76
CA LEU A 81 18.50 0.63 0.49
C LEU A 81 17.65 1.05 -0.72
N ILE A 82 16.34 1.22 -0.52
CA ILE A 82 15.44 1.77 -1.55
C ILE A 82 15.76 3.24 -1.80
N THR A 83 16.02 4.01 -0.74
CA THR A 83 16.32 5.45 -0.83
C THR A 83 17.70 5.70 -1.44
N SER A 84 18.69 4.84 -1.15
CA SER A 84 20.02 4.90 -1.77
C SER A 84 20.01 4.49 -3.24
N GLY A 85 18.94 3.81 -3.70
CA GLY A 85 18.80 3.33 -5.07
C GLY A 85 19.52 2.00 -5.33
N GLU A 86 20.00 1.32 -4.29
CA GLU A 86 20.54 -0.04 -4.41
C GLU A 86 19.45 -1.04 -4.78
N ILE A 87 18.22 -0.83 -4.27
CA ILE A 87 17.05 -1.65 -4.60
C ILE A 87 16.12 -0.88 -5.55
N THR A 88 16.29 -1.12 -6.84
CA THR A 88 15.45 -0.52 -7.89
C THR A 88 14.26 -1.40 -8.32
N GLU A 89 14.24 -2.65 -7.88
CA GLU A 89 13.20 -3.61 -8.25
C GLU A 89 11.95 -3.54 -7.36
N ILE A 90 10.86 -4.14 -7.84
CA ILE A 90 9.67 -4.43 -7.04
C ILE A 90 9.97 -5.63 -6.13
N LEU A 91 9.64 -5.49 -4.86
CA LEU A 91 9.80 -6.53 -3.84
C LEU A 91 8.45 -7.23 -3.60
N ASP A 92 8.22 -8.34 -4.28
CA ASP A 92 7.01 -9.14 -4.10
C ASP A 92 7.00 -9.89 -2.75
N GLY A 93 5.85 -10.46 -2.41
CA GLY A 93 5.72 -11.26 -1.19
C GLY A 93 6.64 -12.47 -1.16
N GLY A 94 6.94 -13.06 -2.32
CA GLY A 94 7.88 -14.18 -2.43
C GLY A 94 9.31 -13.80 -2.03
N LYS A 95 9.86 -12.73 -2.63
CA LYS A 95 11.20 -12.20 -2.29
C LYS A 95 11.26 -11.74 -0.83
N LEU A 96 10.23 -11.04 -0.34
CA LEU A 96 10.19 -10.57 1.04
C LEU A 96 10.16 -11.73 2.05
N LEU A 97 9.34 -12.76 1.79
CA LEU A 97 9.30 -13.96 2.62
C LEU A 97 10.64 -14.73 2.59
N ALA A 98 11.28 -14.80 1.43
CA ALA A 98 12.59 -15.44 1.27
C ALA A 98 13.69 -14.69 2.05
N LEU A 99 13.67 -13.36 2.04
CA LEU A 99 14.58 -12.53 2.84
C LEU A 99 14.40 -12.81 4.33
N PHE A 100 13.16 -12.78 4.83
CA PHE A 100 12.90 -13.05 6.24
C PHE A 100 13.38 -14.45 6.65
N ARG A 101 13.17 -15.46 5.81
CA ARG A 101 13.66 -16.83 6.04
C ARG A 101 15.19 -16.91 6.05
N SER A 102 15.89 -16.16 5.18
CA SER A 102 17.36 -16.19 5.13
C SER A 102 18.01 -15.61 6.38
N ILE A 103 17.33 -14.67 7.06
CA ILE A 103 17.75 -14.13 8.35
C ILE A 103 17.18 -14.89 9.56
N GLY A 104 16.49 -16.02 9.34
CA GLY A 104 15.97 -16.88 10.41
C GLY A 104 14.57 -16.53 10.93
N LEU A 105 13.88 -15.56 10.32
CA LEU A 105 12.51 -15.19 10.68
C LEU A 105 11.51 -16.04 9.88
N ASN A 106 10.93 -17.04 10.54
CA ASN A 106 9.94 -17.92 9.93
C ASN A 106 8.52 -17.37 10.07
N ILE A 107 8.15 -16.46 9.16
CA ILE A 107 6.81 -15.85 9.14
C ILE A 107 5.78 -16.85 8.63
N ARG A 108 4.75 -17.09 9.45
CA ARG A 108 3.61 -17.92 9.08
C ARG A 108 2.66 -17.13 8.19
N MET A 109 2.31 -17.69 7.04
CA MET A 109 1.32 -17.16 6.12
C MET A 109 0.10 -18.08 6.13
N GLU A 110 -1.11 -17.52 6.06
CA GLU A 110 -2.31 -18.31 5.80
C GLU A 110 -2.35 -18.69 4.32
N THR A 111 -1.90 -19.91 4.01
CA THR A 111 -1.92 -20.43 2.64
C THR A 111 -2.96 -21.53 2.49
N LYS A 112 -3.75 -21.44 1.42
CA LYS A 112 -4.65 -22.51 0.98
C LYS A 112 -4.15 -23.03 -0.36
N ILE A 113 -3.85 -24.33 -0.42
CA ILE A 113 -3.42 -24.99 -1.64
C ILE A 113 -4.61 -25.81 -2.14
N ASN A 114 -5.09 -25.48 -3.34
CA ASN A 114 -6.10 -26.23 -4.05
C ASN A 114 -5.46 -26.93 -5.25
N VAL A 115 -5.85 -28.17 -5.51
CA VAL A 115 -5.36 -28.99 -6.61
C VAL A 115 -6.54 -29.35 -7.49
N GLU A 116 -6.37 -29.26 -8.80
CA GLU A 116 -7.37 -29.76 -9.74
C GLU A 116 -7.35 -31.29 -9.78
N GLN A 117 -8.53 -31.89 -9.68
CA GLN A 117 -8.77 -33.31 -9.80
C GLN A 117 -10.08 -33.50 -10.55
N ASP A 118 -10.02 -34.16 -11.70
CA ASP A 118 -11.19 -34.51 -12.51
C ASP A 118 -12.09 -33.29 -12.82
N GLY A 119 -11.47 -32.14 -13.10
CA GLY A 119 -12.16 -30.87 -13.40
C GLY A 119 -12.74 -30.14 -12.19
N LYS A 120 -12.46 -30.59 -10.96
CA LYS A 120 -12.86 -29.92 -9.70
C LYS A 120 -11.63 -29.51 -8.89
N PHE A 121 -11.71 -28.37 -8.21
CA PHE A 121 -10.69 -27.96 -7.24
C PHE A 121 -10.98 -28.57 -5.88
N VAL A 122 -10.08 -29.43 -5.41
CA VAL A 122 -10.09 -30.01 -4.06
C VAL A 122 -8.93 -29.45 -3.25
N SER A 123 -9.05 -29.38 -1.93
CA SER A 123 -7.92 -28.94 -1.11
C SER A 123 -6.80 -29.98 -1.14
N LEU A 124 -5.54 -29.54 -1.01
CA LEU A 124 -4.41 -30.46 -0.96
C LEU A 124 -4.54 -31.46 0.20
N SER A 125 -5.05 -31.01 1.34
CA SER A 125 -5.29 -31.86 2.51
C SER A 125 -6.24 -33.00 2.18
N ASP A 126 -7.37 -32.70 1.53
CA ASP A 126 -8.36 -33.70 1.13
C ASP A 126 -7.75 -34.72 0.16
N LYS A 127 -6.95 -34.23 -0.80
CA LYS A 127 -6.29 -35.05 -1.82
C LYS A 127 -5.23 -35.99 -1.24
N LEU A 128 -4.57 -35.61 -0.15
CA LEU A 128 -3.58 -36.45 0.53
C LEU A 128 -4.22 -37.43 1.52
N SER A 129 -5.32 -37.05 2.16
CA SER A 129 -6.02 -37.93 3.11
C SER A 129 -6.74 -39.11 2.48
N SER A 130 -7.13 -39.03 1.20
CA SER A 130 -7.91 -40.09 0.53
C SER A 130 -7.09 -41.30 0.08
N LYS A 131 -5.76 -41.22 0.08
CA LYS A 131 -4.88 -42.33 -0.36
C LYS A 131 -4.59 -43.38 0.72
N SER A 132 -4.87 -43.10 2.00
CA SER A 132 -4.54 -44.04 3.09
C SER A 132 -5.58 -45.13 3.32
N SER A 133 -6.64 -45.19 2.52
CA SER A 133 -7.78 -46.09 2.74
C SER A 133 -8.08 -47.06 1.58
N ASP A 134 -7.22 -47.14 0.56
CA ASP A 134 -7.50 -47.93 -0.67
C ASP A 134 -6.60 -49.17 -0.85
N ASP A 135 -5.67 -49.45 0.07
CA ASP A 135 -4.89 -50.69 0.07
C ASP A 135 -5.53 -51.72 1.03
N GLY A 136 -6.61 -52.36 0.58
CA GLY A 136 -7.30 -53.34 1.42
C GLY A 136 -8.51 -54.04 0.81
N GLU A 137 -8.43 -54.52 -0.44
CA GLU A 137 -9.24 -55.65 -0.94
C GLU A 137 -8.43 -56.52 -1.92
#